data_AF-A0A172QW33-F1
#
_entry.id   AF-A0A172QW33-F1
#
_cell.length_a   1.000
_cell.length_b   1.000
_cell.length_c   1.000
_cell.angle_alpha   90.00
_cell.angle_beta   90.00
_cell.angle_gamma   90.00
#
_symmetry.space_group_name_H-M   'P 1'
#
loop_
_entity.id
_entity.type
_entity.pdbx_description
1 polymer ?
#
loop_
_entity_poly.entity_id
_entity_poly.type
_entity_poly.pdbx_seq_one_letter_code
_entity_poly.pdbx_strand_id
1 'polypeptide(L)'
;MSVTPTSALITTVNRNFDGFNLEEVAADLGVRLINLPNEELEVSKVLSADLLAEGPALIIGAGNTYFDAQVAAALGVPVLLLVDKQGKHVALARTQVNDAGAVVVAAFTAEQEPMPDKLRKAVHNHGNLEPVMSAELFENWLLKRAQTEQSHIVLPEGEDDRILMAAHQLLEQGICEITILGDPTKIRERATELGLHLNTAYLVNPLTDPRLEEFAKQFAELRKSKGITLDQARETMKDISYFGTMMVHNGDADGMVSGAANTTAHTIKPSFQIIKTVPEASVVSSIFLMVLRGRLWAFGDCAVNPNPTAAQLGEIAVVSAQTAAQFGIDPRVAILSYSTGNSGGGPDVDRAIDALAEARRLNPELCVDGPLQFDAAVDPGVARKKMPDSNVAGQANVFIFPDLEAGNIGYKTAQRTGHALAVGPILQGLNKPVNDLSRGATVPDIVNTVAITAIQAGGRN
;
A
#
# COMPACT_ATOMS: atom_id res chain seq x y z
N MET A 1 -26.63 -31.74 -8.28
CA MET A 1 -25.75 -30.66 -8.79
C MET A 1 -24.41 -30.84 -8.11
N SER A 2 -23.31 -30.85 -8.86
CA SER A 2 -21.96 -30.86 -8.25
C SER A 2 -21.72 -29.50 -7.59
N VAL A 3 -21.65 -29.48 -6.27
CA VAL A 3 -21.37 -28.25 -5.52
C VAL A 3 -19.85 -27.98 -5.61
N THR A 4 -19.46 -26.79 -6.05
CA THR A 4 -18.06 -26.38 -6.22
C THR A 4 -17.33 -26.37 -4.89
N PRO A 5 -16.19 -27.08 -4.72
CA PRO A 5 -15.45 -27.11 -3.46
C PRO A 5 -15.09 -25.70 -3.00
N THR A 6 -15.35 -25.41 -1.72
CA THR A 6 -15.17 -24.07 -1.12
C THR A 6 -14.27 -24.21 0.11
N SER A 7 -13.22 -23.39 0.18
CA SER A 7 -12.28 -23.38 1.30
C SER A 7 -12.97 -22.99 2.61
N ALA A 8 -12.38 -23.41 3.73
CA ALA A 8 -12.79 -22.98 5.07
C ALA A 8 -11.59 -23.00 6.01
N LEU A 9 -11.62 -22.20 7.08
CA LEU A 9 -10.70 -22.33 8.20
C LEU A 9 -11.45 -22.97 9.38
N ILE A 10 -10.85 -23.99 10.00
CA ILE A 10 -11.37 -24.59 11.24
C ILE A 10 -10.46 -24.26 12.42
N THR A 11 -11.03 -23.76 13.51
CA THR A 11 -10.33 -23.45 14.75
C THR A 11 -11.10 -23.99 15.96
N THR A 12 -10.47 -24.01 17.12
CA THR A 12 -11.01 -24.57 18.35
C THR A 12 -11.38 -23.51 19.38
N VAL A 13 -12.37 -23.80 20.23
CA VAL A 13 -12.73 -22.97 21.39
C VAL A 13 -12.78 -23.84 22.63
N ASN A 14 -11.93 -23.54 23.62
CA ASN A 14 -11.76 -24.28 24.88
C ASN A 14 -11.45 -25.78 24.73
N ARG A 15 -10.83 -26.18 23.62
CA ARG A 15 -10.37 -27.54 23.34
C ARG A 15 -9.26 -27.55 22.29
N ASN A 16 -8.75 -28.73 21.98
CA ASN A 16 -7.95 -29.02 20.79
C ASN A 16 -8.75 -29.91 19.81
N PHE A 17 -8.07 -30.38 18.76
CA PHE A 17 -8.62 -31.29 17.74
C PHE A 17 -8.60 -32.77 18.15
N ASP A 18 -8.19 -33.12 19.37
CA ASP A 18 -8.11 -34.53 19.79
C ASP A 18 -9.47 -35.21 19.70
N GLY A 19 -9.47 -36.43 19.15
CA GLY A 19 -10.68 -37.22 18.92
C GLY A 19 -11.60 -36.67 17.82
N PHE A 20 -11.14 -35.74 16.97
CA PHE A 20 -11.91 -35.20 15.86
C PHE A 20 -11.24 -35.47 14.51
N ASN A 21 -11.98 -36.06 13.56
CA ASN A 21 -11.45 -36.50 12.27
C ASN A 21 -11.45 -35.35 11.24
N LEU A 22 -10.34 -34.61 11.16
CA LEU A 22 -10.19 -33.50 10.20
C LEU A 22 -10.09 -33.97 8.73
N GLU A 23 -9.58 -35.18 8.49
CA GLU A 23 -9.43 -35.74 7.14
C GLU A 23 -10.80 -36.05 6.51
N GLU A 24 -11.73 -36.58 7.30
CA GLU A 24 -13.12 -36.82 6.91
C GLU A 24 -13.85 -35.52 6.56
N VAL A 25 -13.73 -34.48 7.40
CA VAL A 25 -14.32 -33.16 7.10
C VAL A 25 -13.76 -32.55 5.80
N ALA A 26 -12.46 -32.69 5.54
CA ALA A 26 -11.85 -32.23 4.29
C ALA A 26 -12.36 -33.03 3.08
N ALA A 27 -12.46 -34.36 3.20
CA ALA A 27 -13.00 -35.23 2.16
C ALA A 27 -14.47 -34.92 1.84
N ASP A 28 -15.29 -34.63 2.86
CA ASP A 28 -16.71 -34.28 2.72
C ASP A 28 -16.96 -32.92 2.07
N LEU A 29 -16.08 -31.96 2.34
CA LEU A 29 -16.04 -30.67 1.66
C LEU A 29 -15.45 -30.78 0.23
N GLY A 30 -14.72 -31.85 -0.07
CA GLY A 30 -14.04 -32.07 -1.35
C GLY A 30 -12.79 -31.19 -1.52
N VAL A 31 -12.08 -30.91 -0.43
CA VAL A 31 -10.95 -29.96 -0.37
C VAL A 31 -9.69 -30.62 0.19
N ARG A 32 -8.52 -30.01 -0.04
CA ARG A 32 -7.25 -30.44 0.58
C ARG A 32 -7.23 -30.08 2.07
N LEU A 33 -6.57 -30.87 2.91
CA LEU A 33 -6.32 -30.52 4.33
C LEU A 33 -4.95 -29.87 4.47
N ILE A 34 -4.87 -28.69 5.08
CA ILE A 34 -3.63 -27.90 5.19
C ILE A 34 -3.47 -27.38 6.61
N ASN A 35 -2.26 -27.50 7.17
CA ASN A 35 -1.90 -26.82 8.42
C ASN A 35 -1.37 -25.42 8.13
N LEU A 36 -1.59 -24.47 9.04
CA LEU A 36 -0.83 -23.22 9.04
C LEU A 36 0.68 -23.51 9.22
N PRO A 37 1.58 -22.62 8.73
CA PRO A 37 3.02 -22.77 8.91
C PRO A 37 3.42 -22.96 10.38
N ASN A 38 4.40 -23.83 10.64
CA ASN A 38 4.87 -24.14 12.00
C ASN A 38 5.83 -23.09 12.58
N GLU A 39 6.41 -22.24 11.72
CA GLU A 39 7.29 -21.14 12.12
C GLU A 39 6.44 -19.89 12.44
N GLU A 40 6.95 -19.03 13.33
CA GLU A 40 6.34 -17.80 13.87
C GLU A 40 4.99 -17.39 13.25
N LEU A 41 3.90 -17.62 13.99
CA LEU A 41 2.52 -17.39 13.56
C LEU A 41 2.20 -15.90 13.37
N GLU A 42 2.63 -15.36 12.23
CA GLU A 42 2.36 -14.01 11.76
C GLU A 42 1.46 -14.04 10.52
N VAL A 43 0.46 -13.15 10.46
CA VAL A 43 -0.52 -13.15 9.36
C VAL A 43 0.15 -12.89 8.01
N SER A 44 1.17 -12.03 7.96
CA SER A 44 2.01 -11.78 6.78
C SER A 44 2.65 -13.07 6.23
N LYS A 45 3.27 -13.89 7.09
CA LYS A 45 3.89 -15.18 6.73
C LYS A 45 2.87 -16.20 6.23
N VAL A 46 1.67 -16.23 6.82
CA VAL A 46 0.57 -17.08 6.35
C VAL A 46 0.10 -16.67 4.95
N LEU A 47 0.01 -15.37 4.68
CA LEU A 47 -0.43 -14.83 3.39
C LEU A 47 0.62 -14.95 2.28
N SER A 48 1.91 -14.91 2.62
CA SER A 48 3.00 -15.14 1.66
C SER A 48 3.09 -16.61 1.22
N ALA A 49 2.77 -17.55 2.12
CA ALA A 49 2.77 -19.00 1.85
C ALA A 49 1.70 -19.49 0.84
N ASP A 50 0.77 -18.62 0.42
CA ASP A 50 -0.21 -18.86 -0.65
C ASP A 50 -0.97 -20.20 -0.56
N LEU A 51 -1.52 -20.50 0.62
CA LEU A 51 -2.10 -21.79 0.99
C LEU A 51 -3.17 -22.33 0.00
N LEU A 52 -3.80 -21.42 -0.75
CA LEU A 52 -4.88 -21.72 -1.71
C LEU A 52 -4.42 -21.80 -3.17
N ALA A 53 -3.12 -21.62 -3.47
CA ALA A 53 -2.58 -21.66 -4.84
C ALA A 53 -2.84 -23.01 -5.55
N GLU A 54 -2.77 -24.12 -4.81
CA GLU A 54 -3.11 -25.48 -5.27
C GLU A 54 -4.63 -25.77 -5.22
N GLY A 55 -5.48 -24.75 -5.09
CA GLY A 55 -6.94 -24.86 -5.03
C GLY A 55 -7.53 -25.03 -3.62
N PRO A 56 -8.85 -25.24 -3.51
CA PRO A 56 -9.59 -25.15 -2.25
C PRO A 56 -9.08 -26.05 -1.12
N ALA A 57 -9.11 -25.53 0.11
CA ALA A 57 -8.57 -26.20 1.29
C ALA A 57 -9.39 -25.98 2.57
N LEU A 58 -9.36 -26.99 3.45
CA LEU A 58 -9.67 -26.88 4.87
C LEU A 58 -8.38 -26.53 5.61
N ILE A 59 -8.28 -25.29 6.07
CA ILE A 59 -7.13 -24.75 6.79
C ILE A 59 -7.31 -25.05 8.28
N ILE A 60 -6.37 -25.77 8.89
CA ILE A 60 -6.32 -26.05 10.31
C ILE A 60 -5.70 -24.84 11.02
N GLY A 61 -6.51 -24.12 11.77
CA GLY A 61 -6.10 -22.96 12.58
C GLY A 61 -5.19 -23.33 13.74
N ALA A 62 -4.46 -22.34 14.26
CA ALA A 62 -3.54 -22.48 15.39
C ALA A 62 -4.25 -22.68 16.75
N GLY A 63 -5.59 -22.59 16.79
CA GLY A 63 -6.37 -22.65 18.03
C GLY A 63 -6.42 -21.32 18.77
N ASN A 64 -5.85 -20.26 18.20
CA ASN A 64 -6.02 -18.88 18.66
C ASN A 64 -7.09 -18.22 17.80
N THR A 65 -8.31 -18.18 18.33
CA THR A 65 -9.51 -17.69 17.62
C THR A 65 -9.35 -16.31 16.99
N TYR A 66 -8.55 -15.40 17.58
CA TYR A 66 -8.36 -14.06 17.02
C TYR A 66 -7.41 -14.07 15.82
N PHE A 67 -6.24 -14.70 15.96
CA PHE A 67 -5.28 -14.87 14.87
C PHE A 67 -5.88 -15.65 13.69
N ASP A 68 -6.54 -16.77 14.00
CA ASP A 68 -7.23 -17.62 13.02
C ASP A 68 -8.34 -16.85 12.28
N ALA A 69 -9.02 -15.92 12.96
CA ALA A 69 -10.01 -15.05 12.33
C ALA A 69 -9.40 -13.96 11.45
N GLN A 70 -8.24 -13.39 11.82
CA GLN A 70 -7.51 -12.46 10.95
C GLN A 70 -7.06 -13.16 9.66
N VAL A 71 -6.50 -14.37 9.77
CA VAL A 71 -6.13 -15.20 8.61
C VAL A 71 -7.36 -15.52 7.75
N ALA A 72 -8.45 -15.99 8.36
CA ALA A 72 -9.67 -16.32 7.63
C ALA A 72 -10.28 -15.11 6.92
N ALA A 73 -10.26 -13.93 7.57
CA ALA A 73 -10.74 -12.68 7.00
C ALA A 73 -9.87 -12.22 5.82
N ALA A 74 -8.55 -12.29 5.95
CA ALA A 74 -7.61 -11.90 4.90
C ALA A 74 -7.62 -12.86 3.69
N LEU A 75 -7.95 -14.14 3.89
CA LEU A 75 -8.11 -15.13 2.82
C LEU A 75 -9.52 -15.17 2.20
N GLY A 76 -10.50 -14.46 2.76
CA GLY A 76 -11.89 -14.54 2.30
C GLY A 76 -12.53 -15.92 2.53
N VAL A 77 -12.20 -16.60 3.63
CA VAL A 77 -12.71 -17.96 3.92
C VAL A 77 -13.62 -18.01 5.16
N PRO A 78 -14.69 -18.83 5.14
CA PRO A 78 -15.57 -19.03 6.29
C PRO A 78 -14.87 -19.76 7.44
N VAL A 79 -15.29 -19.43 8.67
CA VAL A 79 -14.76 -20.02 9.91
C VAL A 79 -15.70 -21.09 10.47
N LEU A 80 -15.13 -22.25 10.79
CA LEU A 80 -15.74 -23.36 11.52
C LEU A 80 -15.17 -23.39 12.95
N LEU A 81 -16.04 -23.38 13.96
CA LEU A 81 -15.63 -23.50 15.37
C LEU A 81 -15.90 -24.90 15.92
N LEU A 82 -14.83 -25.65 16.22
CA LEU A 82 -14.90 -26.89 16.99
C LEU A 82 -14.86 -26.55 18.49
N VAL A 83 -15.96 -26.80 19.21
CA VAL A 83 -16.14 -26.35 20.61
C VAL A 83 -16.23 -27.53 21.58
N ASP A 84 -15.94 -27.29 22.87
CA ASP A 84 -16.17 -28.27 23.94
C ASP A 84 -17.69 -28.50 24.13
N LYS A 85 -18.44 -27.41 24.24
CA LYS A 85 -19.90 -27.35 24.37
C LYS A 85 -20.43 -25.98 23.97
N GLN A 86 -21.71 -25.89 23.66
CA GLN A 86 -22.37 -24.60 23.42
C GLN A 86 -22.42 -23.77 24.71
N GLY A 87 -22.17 -22.46 24.61
CA GLY A 87 -22.16 -21.58 25.79
C GLY A 87 -21.73 -20.14 25.50
N LYS A 88 -21.60 -19.34 26.56
CA LYS A 88 -21.22 -17.91 26.47
C LYS A 88 -19.84 -17.68 25.85
N HIS A 89 -18.91 -18.60 26.06
CA HIS A 89 -17.57 -18.58 25.45
C HIS A 89 -17.61 -18.78 23.94
N VAL A 90 -18.52 -19.63 23.42
CA VAL A 90 -18.75 -19.77 21.97
C VAL A 90 -19.39 -18.52 21.38
N ALA A 91 -20.31 -17.88 22.10
CA ALA A 91 -20.87 -16.59 21.69
C ALA A 91 -19.81 -15.48 21.65
N LEU A 92 -18.94 -15.41 22.67
CA LEU A 92 -17.81 -14.48 22.71
C LEU A 92 -16.80 -14.74 21.58
N ALA A 93 -16.45 -16.01 21.33
CA ALA A 93 -15.60 -16.41 20.21
C ALA A 93 -16.21 -15.97 18.86
N ARG A 94 -17.52 -16.15 18.66
CA ARG A 94 -18.23 -15.65 17.47
C ARG A 94 -18.14 -14.13 17.34
N THR A 95 -18.32 -13.38 18.44
CA THR A 95 -18.10 -11.93 18.46
C THR A 95 -16.67 -11.59 18.06
N GLN A 96 -15.66 -12.21 18.66
CA GLN A 96 -14.25 -11.98 18.33
C GLN A 96 -13.91 -12.28 16.86
N VAL A 97 -14.45 -13.36 16.29
CA VAL A 97 -14.24 -13.69 14.87
C VAL A 97 -14.89 -12.63 13.96
N ASN A 98 -16.13 -12.23 14.25
CA ASN A 98 -16.84 -11.18 13.52
C ASN A 98 -16.17 -9.79 13.68
N ASP A 99 -15.57 -9.53 14.85
CA ASP A 99 -14.80 -8.33 15.15
C ASP A 99 -13.42 -8.34 14.48
N ALA A 100 -12.94 -9.47 13.92
CA ALA A 100 -11.58 -9.69 13.42
C ALA A 100 -11.30 -9.81 11.90
N GLY A 101 -12.22 -9.91 10.92
CA GLY A 101 -13.69 -9.86 10.92
C GLY A 101 -14.25 -10.87 9.94
N ALA A 102 -13.91 -12.14 10.15
CA ALA A 102 -14.35 -13.27 9.35
C ALA A 102 -15.78 -13.70 9.72
N VAL A 103 -16.33 -14.67 8.98
CA VAL A 103 -17.72 -15.12 9.16
C VAL A 103 -17.76 -16.53 9.74
N VAL A 104 -18.32 -16.69 10.94
CA VAL A 104 -18.50 -18.03 11.56
C VAL A 104 -19.75 -18.73 11.02
N VAL A 105 -19.56 -19.69 10.12
CA VAL A 105 -20.64 -20.42 9.45
C VAL A 105 -21.18 -21.60 10.27
N ALA A 106 -20.36 -22.20 11.13
CA ALA A 106 -20.79 -23.26 12.04
C ALA A 106 -20.03 -23.25 13.38
N ALA A 107 -20.68 -23.72 14.44
CA ALA A 107 -20.04 -24.01 15.73
C ALA A 107 -20.64 -25.29 16.32
N PHE A 108 -19.84 -26.33 16.53
CA PHE A 108 -20.29 -27.69 16.81
C PHE A 108 -19.31 -28.43 17.74
N THR A 109 -19.78 -29.46 18.44
CA THR A 109 -18.93 -30.32 19.29
C THR A 109 -18.46 -31.55 18.52
N ALA A 110 -17.36 -32.20 18.94
CA ALA A 110 -16.94 -33.48 18.34
C ALA A 110 -17.91 -34.64 18.61
N GLU A 111 -18.67 -34.58 19.71
CA GLU A 111 -19.69 -35.58 20.09
C GLU A 111 -20.94 -35.49 19.20
N GLN A 112 -21.22 -34.31 18.65
CA GLN A 112 -22.08 -34.16 17.50
C GLN A 112 -21.26 -34.59 16.29
N GLU A 113 -21.27 -35.89 15.96
CA GLU A 113 -20.68 -36.42 14.72
C GLU A 113 -20.94 -35.41 13.59
N PRO A 114 -19.90 -34.92 12.90
CA PRO A 114 -20.05 -33.84 11.96
C PRO A 114 -20.96 -34.33 10.85
N MET A 115 -22.25 -33.95 10.88
CA MET A 115 -23.17 -34.33 9.81
C MET A 115 -22.61 -33.70 8.51
N PRO A 116 -22.05 -34.49 7.58
CA PRO A 116 -21.21 -33.93 6.51
C PRO A 116 -21.98 -32.91 5.68
N ASP A 117 -23.22 -33.28 5.35
CA ASP A 117 -24.21 -32.44 4.71
C ASP A 117 -24.47 -31.10 5.40
N LYS A 118 -24.42 -31.02 6.74
CA LYS A 118 -24.66 -29.76 7.46
C LYS A 118 -23.46 -28.83 7.39
N LEU A 119 -22.24 -29.34 7.60
CA LEU A 119 -21.02 -28.53 7.46
C LEU A 119 -20.83 -28.10 6.01
N ARG A 120 -21.01 -29.02 5.06
CA ARG A 120 -21.01 -28.74 3.64
C ARG A 120 -22.05 -27.68 3.28
N LYS A 121 -23.31 -27.81 3.69
CA LYS A 121 -24.33 -26.78 3.44
C LYS A 121 -23.98 -25.45 4.12
N ALA A 122 -23.41 -25.44 5.32
CA ALA A 122 -22.98 -24.20 5.96
C ALA A 122 -21.90 -23.49 5.12
N VAL A 123 -20.79 -24.15 4.79
CA VAL A 123 -19.70 -23.56 4.00
C VAL A 123 -20.20 -23.06 2.64
N HIS A 124 -20.98 -23.87 1.91
CA HIS A 124 -21.42 -23.51 0.55
C HIS A 124 -22.59 -22.51 0.49
N ASN A 125 -23.47 -22.46 1.50
CA ASN A 125 -24.61 -21.53 1.50
C ASN A 125 -24.22 -20.09 1.88
N HIS A 126 -23.03 -19.87 2.43
CA HIS A 126 -22.57 -18.53 2.82
C HIS A 126 -22.08 -17.67 1.64
N GLY A 127 -21.94 -18.26 0.44
CA GLY A 127 -21.46 -17.59 -0.76
C GLY A 127 -19.94 -17.34 -0.75
N ASN A 128 -19.45 -16.63 -1.76
CA ASN A 128 -18.06 -16.16 -1.76
C ASN A 128 -17.94 -15.01 -0.74
N LEU A 129 -17.00 -15.14 0.19
CA LEU A 129 -16.64 -14.06 1.10
C LEU A 129 -15.47 -13.30 0.48
N GLU A 130 -15.61 -11.97 0.37
CA GLU A 130 -14.51 -11.13 -0.11
C GLU A 130 -13.43 -11.00 0.97
N PRO A 131 -12.13 -11.03 0.60
CA PRO A 131 -11.03 -10.72 1.50
C PRO A 131 -11.21 -9.37 2.22
N VAL A 132 -11.08 -9.38 3.55
CA VAL A 132 -11.13 -8.16 4.37
C VAL A 132 -9.77 -7.50 4.35
N MET A 133 -9.69 -6.31 3.73
CA MET A 133 -8.47 -5.50 3.69
C MET A 133 -7.83 -5.33 5.09
N SER A 134 -6.53 -5.53 5.19
CA SER A 134 -5.70 -5.29 6.37
C SER A 134 -4.33 -4.80 5.92
N ALA A 135 -3.50 -4.33 6.87
CA ALA A 135 -2.11 -3.94 6.58
C ALA A 135 -1.34 -5.11 5.94
N GLU A 136 -1.40 -6.28 6.57
CA GLU A 136 -0.68 -7.50 6.16
C GLU A 136 -1.15 -8.02 4.80
N LEU A 137 -2.46 -7.93 4.51
CA LEU A 137 -3.01 -8.29 3.21
C LEU A 137 -2.59 -7.30 2.12
N PHE A 138 -2.59 -6.00 2.43
CA PHE A 138 -2.15 -4.97 1.48
C PHE A 138 -0.65 -5.10 1.18
N GLU A 139 0.20 -5.31 2.19
CA GLU A 139 1.64 -5.47 2.02
C GLU A 139 1.99 -6.73 1.21
N ASN A 140 1.34 -7.87 1.49
CA ASN A 140 1.51 -9.08 0.69
C ASN A 140 1.07 -8.89 -0.78
N TRP A 141 -0.07 -8.21 -1.00
CA TRP A 141 -0.52 -7.86 -2.35
C TRP A 141 0.48 -6.92 -3.06
N LEU A 142 0.97 -5.89 -2.35
CA LEU A 142 1.90 -4.89 -2.86
C LEU A 142 3.23 -5.51 -3.28
N LEU A 143 3.80 -6.39 -2.45
CA LEU A 143 5.05 -7.10 -2.74
C LEU A 143 4.89 -8.08 -3.91
N LYS A 144 3.83 -8.90 -3.93
CA LYS A 144 3.52 -9.79 -5.06
C LYS A 144 3.31 -9.00 -6.36
N ARG A 145 2.65 -7.82 -6.29
CA ARG A 145 2.45 -6.97 -7.47
C ARG A 145 3.77 -6.37 -7.96
N ALA A 146 4.59 -5.80 -7.07
CA ALA A 146 5.90 -5.25 -7.43
C ALA A 146 6.82 -6.30 -8.08
N GLN A 147 6.83 -7.53 -7.55
CA GLN A 147 7.57 -8.66 -8.13
C GLN A 147 7.20 -8.95 -9.59
N THR A 148 5.94 -8.74 -10.00
CA THR A 148 5.54 -8.96 -11.41
C THR A 148 6.04 -7.89 -12.38
N GLU A 149 6.48 -6.73 -11.90
CA GLU A 149 6.96 -5.61 -12.73
C GLU A 149 8.46 -5.73 -13.05
N GLN A 150 9.21 -6.51 -12.25
CA GLN A 150 10.66 -6.74 -12.36
C GLN A 150 11.53 -5.46 -12.46
N SER A 151 11.05 -4.34 -11.94
CA SER A 151 11.71 -3.03 -12.08
C SER A 151 13.04 -2.93 -11.33
N HIS A 152 13.94 -2.07 -11.81
CA HIS A 152 15.22 -1.78 -11.18
C HIS A 152 15.16 -0.47 -10.39
N ILE A 153 15.37 -0.54 -9.07
CA ILE A 153 15.28 0.62 -8.16
C ILE A 153 16.65 1.02 -7.61
N VAL A 154 16.96 2.31 -7.63
CA VAL A 154 18.18 2.85 -6.99
C VAL A 154 17.88 3.43 -5.59
N LEU A 155 18.74 3.06 -4.64
CA LEU A 155 18.72 3.47 -3.24
C LEU A 155 19.99 4.28 -2.93
N PRO A 156 19.93 5.64 -2.89
CA PRO A 156 21.12 6.47 -2.77
C PRO A 156 21.85 6.41 -1.42
N GLU A 157 21.18 5.95 -0.38
CA GLU A 157 21.58 6.15 1.03
C GLU A 157 22.23 4.89 1.64
N GLY A 158 23.21 4.30 0.95
CA GLY A 158 23.84 3.03 1.33
C GLY A 158 24.66 3.02 2.62
N GLU A 159 24.84 4.16 3.29
CA GLU A 159 25.42 4.22 4.65
C GLU A 159 24.34 4.12 5.77
N ASP A 160 23.04 4.00 5.43
CA ASP A 160 21.94 3.82 6.39
C ASP A 160 21.57 2.33 6.58
N ASP A 161 21.70 1.81 7.80
CA ASP A 161 21.38 0.42 8.14
C ASP A 161 19.97 0.00 7.69
N ARG A 162 18.97 0.89 7.74
CA ARG A 162 17.58 0.56 7.39
C ARG A 162 17.42 0.34 5.89
N ILE A 163 18.18 1.08 5.07
CA ILE A 163 18.25 0.89 3.62
C ILE A 163 18.87 -0.47 3.30
N LEU A 164 19.96 -0.84 3.99
CA LEU A 164 20.59 -2.15 3.82
C LEU A 164 19.67 -3.30 4.25
N MET A 165 18.98 -3.16 5.39
CA MET A 165 18.01 -4.15 5.89
C MET A 165 16.81 -4.31 4.94
N ALA A 166 16.27 -3.20 4.41
CA ALA A 166 15.17 -3.25 3.44
C ALA A 166 15.61 -3.88 2.11
N ALA A 167 16.79 -3.49 1.59
CA ALA A 167 17.34 -4.07 0.38
C ALA A 167 17.54 -5.58 0.51
N HIS A 168 18.07 -6.05 1.65
CA HIS A 168 18.20 -7.48 1.94
C HIS A 168 16.85 -8.22 1.85
N GLN A 169 15.80 -7.73 2.52
CA GLN A 169 14.47 -8.35 2.49
C GLN A 169 13.87 -8.40 1.07
N LEU A 170 14.02 -7.32 0.31
CA LEU A 170 13.53 -7.20 -1.07
C LEU A 170 14.28 -8.14 -2.03
N LEU A 171 15.58 -8.33 -1.83
CA LEU A 171 16.43 -9.21 -2.65
C LEU A 171 16.22 -10.69 -2.34
N GLU A 172 16.06 -11.07 -1.06
CA GLU A 172 15.74 -12.46 -0.69
C GLU A 172 14.38 -12.90 -1.23
N GLN A 173 13.40 -12.00 -1.21
CA GLN A 173 12.07 -12.26 -1.78
C GLN A 173 12.01 -12.09 -3.31
N GLY A 174 13.08 -11.58 -3.94
CA GLY A 174 13.13 -11.36 -5.39
C GLY A 174 12.08 -10.35 -5.90
N ILE A 175 11.88 -9.25 -5.17
CA ILE A 175 10.82 -8.25 -5.45
C ILE A 175 11.20 -7.29 -6.58
N CYS A 176 12.48 -6.90 -6.66
CA CYS A 176 12.99 -5.93 -7.63
C CYS A 176 14.51 -6.06 -7.78
N GLU A 177 15.08 -5.56 -8.87
CA GLU A 177 16.53 -5.35 -8.95
C GLU A 177 16.89 -4.09 -8.15
N ILE A 178 18.06 -4.09 -7.48
CA ILE A 178 18.47 -2.99 -6.60
C ILE A 178 19.90 -2.53 -6.92
N THR A 179 20.05 -1.22 -7.16
CA THR A 179 21.34 -0.52 -7.00
C THR A 179 21.39 0.20 -5.66
N ILE A 180 22.46 0.02 -4.89
CA ILE A 180 22.75 0.79 -3.67
C ILE A 180 23.95 1.71 -3.95
N LEU A 181 23.79 3.01 -3.69
CA LEU A 181 24.88 3.98 -3.84
C LEU A 181 25.68 4.15 -2.54
N GLY A 182 27.00 4.19 -2.66
CA GLY A 182 27.95 4.38 -1.55
C GLY A 182 29.28 3.68 -1.83
N ASP A 183 30.13 3.52 -0.82
CA ASP A 183 31.39 2.77 -0.97
C ASP A 183 31.11 1.23 -0.92
N PRO A 184 31.35 0.46 -1.99
CA PRO A 184 31.09 -0.98 -2.02
C PRO A 184 31.91 -1.79 -1.04
N THR A 185 32.98 -1.23 -0.48
CA THR A 185 33.77 -1.87 0.58
C THR A 185 33.01 -1.75 1.90
N LYS A 186 32.71 -0.51 2.31
CA LYS A 186 31.97 -0.22 3.54
C LYS A 186 30.59 -0.87 3.57
N ILE A 187 29.85 -0.84 2.44
CA ILE A 187 28.51 -1.46 2.36
C ILE A 187 28.59 -2.97 2.62
N ARG A 188 29.61 -3.66 2.07
CA ARG A 188 29.80 -5.10 2.29
C ARG A 188 30.26 -5.42 3.72
N GLU A 189 31.16 -4.60 4.26
CA GLU A 189 31.58 -4.71 5.67
C GLU A 189 30.37 -4.55 6.59
N ARG A 190 29.57 -3.49 6.41
CA ARG A 190 28.39 -3.23 7.23
C ARG A 190 27.29 -4.28 7.06
N ALA A 191 27.05 -4.76 5.85
CA ALA A 191 26.13 -5.87 5.59
C ALA A 191 26.59 -7.15 6.32
N THR A 192 27.90 -7.44 6.35
CA THR A 192 28.47 -8.58 7.08
C THR A 192 28.27 -8.45 8.59
N GLU A 193 28.49 -7.26 9.15
CA GLU A 193 28.25 -6.97 10.59
C GLU A 193 26.78 -7.15 10.99
N LEU A 194 25.85 -6.78 10.10
CA LEU A 194 24.41 -6.87 10.32
C LEU A 194 23.82 -8.25 9.95
N GLY A 195 24.62 -9.17 9.40
CA GLY A 195 24.16 -10.49 8.95
C GLY A 195 23.30 -10.47 7.67
N LEU A 196 23.43 -9.43 6.84
CA LEU A 196 22.59 -9.19 5.66
C LEU A 196 23.19 -9.79 4.39
N HIS A 197 22.34 -10.38 3.56
CA HIS A 197 22.70 -10.89 2.22
C HIS A 197 22.33 -9.86 1.14
N LEU A 198 23.35 -9.23 0.53
CA LEU A 198 23.23 -8.22 -0.54
C LEU A 198 23.94 -8.64 -1.83
N ASN A 199 24.21 -9.93 -2.01
CA ASN A 199 25.10 -10.45 -3.05
C ASN A 199 24.60 -10.21 -4.49
N THR A 200 23.29 -9.98 -4.65
CA THR A 200 22.60 -9.68 -5.91
C THR A 200 22.39 -8.18 -6.15
N ALA A 201 22.75 -7.31 -5.20
CA ALA A 201 22.66 -5.87 -5.37
C ALA A 201 23.83 -5.33 -6.20
N TYR A 202 23.56 -4.35 -7.06
CA TYR A 202 24.60 -3.54 -7.69
C TYR A 202 25.10 -2.50 -6.67
N LEU A 203 26.37 -2.57 -6.29
CA LEU A 203 26.98 -1.59 -5.37
C LEU A 203 27.83 -0.60 -6.17
N VAL A 204 27.43 0.67 -6.16
CA VAL A 204 28.03 1.73 -7.01
C VAL A 204 28.53 2.88 -6.14
N ASN A 205 29.78 3.30 -6.33
CA ASN A 205 30.30 4.53 -5.74
C ASN A 205 30.21 5.68 -6.76
N PRO A 206 29.30 6.67 -6.56
CA PRO A 206 29.15 7.81 -7.48
C PRO A 206 30.45 8.59 -7.74
N LEU A 207 31.38 8.61 -6.77
CA LEU A 207 32.63 9.38 -6.87
C LEU A 207 33.69 8.71 -7.75
N THR A 208 33.55 7.42 -8.05
CA THR A 208 34.49 6.64 -8.88
C THR A 208 33.82 5.98 -10.09
N ASP A 209 32.51 6.10 -10.24
CA ASP A 209 31.77 5.55 -11.38
C ASP A 209 32.11 6.31 -12.68
N PRO A 210 32.43 5.63 -13.79
CA PRO A 210 32.79 6.28 -15.04
C PRO A 210 31.69 7.18 -15.63
N ARG A 211 30.41 6.96 -15.27
CA ARG A 211 29.27 7.76 -15.71
C ARG A 211 29.25 9.17 -15.10
N LEU A 212 29.97 9.42 -14.01
CA LEU A 212 29.99 10.71 -13.29
C LEU A 212 30.24 11.92 -14.22
N GLU A 213 31.23 11.82 -15.10
CA GLU A 213 31.60 12.90 -16.04
C GLU A 213 30.60 13.02 -17.21
N GLU A 214 29.91 11.93 -17.59
CA GLU A 214 28.82 11.98 -18.58
C GLU A 214 27.57 12.63 -17.99
N PHE A 215 27.14 12.18 -16.81
CA PHE A 215 26.00 12.73 -16.08
C PHE A 215 26.21 14.23 -15.80
N ALA A 216 27.43 14.66 -15.47
CA ALA A 216 27.76 16.08 -15.32
C ALA A 216 27.56 16.88 -16.62
N LYS A 217 27.97 16.34 -17.79
CA LYS A 217 27.73 16.99 -19.10
C LYS A 217 26.25 17.09 -19.43
N GLN A 218 25.51 16.00 -19.23
CA GLN A 218 24.07 15.95 -19.48
C GLN A 218 23.33 16.95 -18.56
N PHE A 219 23.66 16.99 -17.25
CA PHE A 219 23.08 17.95 -16.31
C PHE A 219 23.40 19.41 -16.66
N ALA A 220 24.63 19.70 -17.11
CA ALA A 220 25.00 21.04 -17.59
C ALA A 220 24.14 21.48 -18.78
N GLU A 221 23.89 20.60 -19.76
CA GLU A 221 23.01 20.92 -20.91
C GLU A 221 21.53 21.06 -20.47
N LEU A 222 21.01 20.14 -19.65
CA LEU A 222 19.66 20.21 -19.07
C LEU A 222 19.40 21.52 -18.29
N ARG A 223 20.45 22.10 -17.69
CA ARG A 223 20.38 23.30 -16.84
C ARG A 223 21.06 24.53 -17.45
N LYS A 224 21.43 24.48 -18.73
CA LYS A 224 22.06 25.57 -19.50
C LYS A 224 21.26 26.87 -19.49
N SER A 225 19.94 26.77 -19.55
CA SER A 225 19.01 27.91 -19.43
C SER A 225 19.01 28.59 -18.04
N LYS A 226 19.64 27.97 -17.04
CA LYS A 226 19.90 28.51 -15.70
C LYS A 226 21.37 28.87 -15.46
N GLY A 227 22.20 28.83 -16.51
CA GLY A 227 23.61 29.25 -16.45
C GLY A 227 24.54 28.27 -15.73
N ILE A 228 24.14 27.02 -15.52
CA ILE A 228 25.00 26.01 -14.88
C ILE A 228 26.18 25.68 -15.80
N THR A 229 27.40 25.83 -15.29
CA THR A 229 28.64 25.45 -16.00
C THR A 229 28.95 23.96 -15.83
N LEU A 230 29.79 23.41 -16.70
CA LEU A 230 30.23 22.00 -16.57
C LEU A 230 30.92 21.73 -15.22
N ASP A 231 31.72 22.68 -14.71
CA ASP A 231 32.41 22.49 -13.42
C ASP A 231 31.44 22.54 -12.23
N GLN A 232 30.40 23.38 -12.29
CA GLN A 232 29.31 23.34 -11.32
C GLN A 232 28.51 22.04 -11.40
N ALA A 233 28.30 21.52 -12.61
CA ALA A 233 27.62 20.24 -12.82
C ALA A 233 28.44 19.05 -12.31
N ARG A 234 29.77 19.06 -12.49
CA ARG A 234 30.70 18.07 -11.92
C ARG A 234 30.64 18.04 -10.39
N GLU A 235 30.60 19.21 -9.75
CA GLU A 235 30.46 19.25 -8.29
C GLU A 235 29.08 18.77 -7.85
N THR A 236 28.02 19.18 -8.57
CA THR A 236 26.64 18.74 -8.28
C THR A 236 26.47 17.23 -8.43
N MET A 237 27.13 16.59 -9.40
CA MET A 237 26.95 15.16 -9.68
C MET A 237 27.67 14.23 -8.70
N LYS A 238 28.50 14.77 -7.80
CA LYS A 238 29.05 14.03 -6.64
C LYS A 238 27.98 13.78 -5.57
N ASP A 239 26.89 14.53 -5.59
CA ASP A 239 25.76 14.34 -4.68
C ASP A 239 24.98 13.07 -5.04
N ILE A 240 24.82 12.18 -4.06
CA ILE A 240 24.18 10.87 -4.22
C ILE A 240 22.74 10.96 -4.78
N SER A 241 21.98 12.00 -4.42
CA SER A 241 20.60 12.18 -4.88
C SER A 241 20.56 12.68 -6.33
N TYR A 242 21.51 13.53 -6.75
CA TYR A 242 21.64 13.90 -8.17
C TYR A 242 22.13 12.73 -9.03
N PHE A 243 23.10 11.95 -8.56
CA PHE A 243 23.61 10.78 -9.28
C PHE A 243 22.51 9.72 -9.47
N GLY A 244 21.79 9.35 -8.40
CA GLY A 244 20.64 8.44 -8.48
C GLY A 244 19.54 8.96 -9.39
N THR A 245 19.25 10.27 -9.37
CA THR A 245 18.27 10.86 -10.29
C THR A 245 18.73 10.81 -11.76
N MET A 246 20.03 10.94 -12.04
CA MET A 246 20.56 10.78 -13.41
C MET A 246 20.53 9.32 -13.87
N MET A 247 20.75 8.35 -12.99
CA MET A 247 20.52 6.94 -13.30
C MET A 247 19.08 6.71 -13.76
N VAL A 248 18.11 7.21 -12.98
CA VAL A 248 16.69 7.14 -13.35
C VAL A 248 16.43 7.86 -14.67
N HIS A 249 16.97 9.07 -14.87
CA HIS A 249 16.81 9.83 -16.12
C HIS A 249 17.21 9.01 -17.35
N ASN A 250 18.39 8.39 -17.29
CA ASN A 250 18.99 7.67 -18.41
C ASN A 250 18.43 6.26 -18.62
N GLY A 251 17.73 5.69 -17.63
CA GLY A 251 17.24 4.31 -17.68
C GLY A 251 18.26 3.29 -17.16
N ASP A 252 19.27 3.74 -16.41
CA ASP A 252 20.15 2.86 -15.63
C ASP A 252 19.44 2.30 -14.38
N ALA A 253 18.28 2.88 -14.04
CA ALA A 253 17.28 2.40 -13.09
C ALA A 253 15.90 2.93 -13.55
N ASP A 254 14.82 2.26 -13.17
CA ASP A 254 13.46 2.68 -13.52
C ASP A 254 12.88 3.67 -12.51
N GLY A 255 13.33 3.60 -11.24
CA GLY A 255 12.92 4.52 -10.18
C GLY A 255 13.91 4.66 -9.04
N MET A 256 13.69 5.66 -8.17
CA MET A 256 14.54 5.96 -7.01
C MET A 256 13.74 6.10 -5.72
N VAL A 257 14.28 5.59 -4.61
CA VAL A 257 13.78 5.83 -3.24
C VAL A 257 14.91 6.39 -2.38
N SER A 258 14.68 7.53 -1.74
CA SER A 258 15.66 8.25 -0.88
C SER A 258 14.92 9.06 0.19
N GLY A 259 15.61 9.61 1.19
CA GLY A 259 15.05 10.46 2.25
C GLY A 259 15.13 9.87 3.66
N ALA A 260 15.66 8.65 3.82
CA ALA A 260 15.90 8.04 5.12
C ALA A 260 16.93 8.84 5.92
N ALA A 261 17.98 9.35 5.25
CA ALA A 261 19.01 10.20 5.82
C ALA A 261 18.87 11.67 5.38
N ASN A 262 18.39 11.91 4.15
CA ASN A 262 18.30 13.23 3.54
C ASN A 262 17.06 14.04 3.98
N THR A 263 16.89 15.22 3.39
CA THR A 263 15.65 16.01 3.55
C THR A 263 14.78 15.84 2.32
N THR A 264 13.46 15.89 2.47
CA THR A 264 12.49 15.93 1.35
C THR A 264 12.86 16.95 0.27
N ALA A 265 13.33 18.14 0.66
CA ALA A 265 13.78 19.17 -0.28
C ALA A 265 15.07 18.79 -1.03
N HIS A 266 15.90 17.91 -0.47
CA HIS A 266 17.11 17.37 -1.11
C HIS A 266 16.79 16.19 -2.03
N THR A 267 15.86 15.30 -1.65
CA THR A 267 15.37 14.20 -2.49
C THR A 267 14.63 14.70 -3.73
N ILE A 268 13.69 15.63 -3.57
CA ILE A 268 12.75 16.00 -4.65
C ILE A 268 13.34 17.06 -5.60
N LYS A 269 14.25 17.92 -5.14
CA LYS A 269 14.84 19.00 -5.95
C LYS A 269 15.60 18.49 -7.20
N PRO A 270 16.40 17.41 -7.16
CA PRO A 270 16.96 16.76 -8.34
C PRO A 270 15.87 16.34 -9.34
N SER A 271 14.81 15.67 -8.87
CA SER A 271 13.69 15.18 -9.69
C SER A 271 13.04 16.30 -10.50
N PHE A 272 12.77 17.46 -9.87
CA PHE A 272 12.26 18.64 -10.59
C PHE A 272 13.24 19.23 -11.62
N GLN A 273 14.54 19.09 -11.41
CA GLN A 273 15.55 19.67 -12.30
C GLN A 273 15.88 18.78 -13.50
N ILE A 274 15.82 17.45 -13.32
CA ILE A 274 16.26 16.43 -14.27
C ILE A 274 15.05 15.74 -14.91
N ILE A 275 14.22 15.08 -14.09
CA ILE A 275 13.08 14.25 -14.54
C ILE A 275 11.90 15.12 -15.01
N LYS A 276 11.58 16.19 -14.28
CA LYS A 276 10.46 17.13 -14.52
C LYS A 276 9.08 16.46 -14.45
N THR A 277 8.04 17.29 -14.52
CA THR A 277 6.64 16.83 -14.63
C THR A 277 6.34 16.24 -16.00
N VAL A 278 5.33 15.37 -16.06
CA VAL A 278 4.68 14.98 -17.33
C VAL A 278 4.09 16.22 -18.02
N PRO A 279 3.99 16.26 -19.36
CA PRO A 279 3.66 17.49 -20.10
C PRO A 279 2.36 18.18 -19.68
N GLU A 280 1.38 17.39 -19.23
CA GLU A 280 0.05 17.84 -18.81
C GLU A 280 0.00 18.30 -17.34
N ALA A 281 1.04 18.00 -16.53
CA ALA A 281 1.06 18.32 -15.11
C ALA A 281 1.81 19.64 -14.82
N SER A 282 1.09 20.60 -14.25
CA SER A 282 1.65 21.84 -13.73
C SER A 282 2.33 21.66 -12.37
N VAL A 283 2.00 20.59 -11.64
CA VAL A 283 2.46 20.39 -10.26
C VAL A 283 2.73 18.91 -9.94
N VAL A 284 3.79 18.65 -9.16
CA VAL A 284 3.98 17.35 -8.51
C VAL A 284 3.23 17.39 -7.19
N SER A 285 2.51 16.32 -6.86
CA SER A 285 1.83 16.16 -5.56
C SER A 285 2.16 14.80 -4.96
N SER A 286 1.60 14.49 -3.80
CA SER A 286 1.66 13.14 -3.22
C SER A 286 0.30 12.56 -2.87
N ILE A 287 0.23 11.23 -2.79
CA ILE A 287 -0.79 10.54 -2.01
C ILE A 287 -0.16 9.67 -0.92
N PHE A 288 -0.90 9.40 0.15
CA PHE A 288 -0.68 8.24 1.02
C PHE A 288 -1.79 7.24 0.80
N LEU A 289 -1.43 5.96 0.70
CA LEU A 289 -2.39 4.86 0.80
C LEU A 289 -2.63 4.59 2.28
N MET A 290 -3.85 4.87 2.72
CA MET A 290 -4.31 4.66 4.07
C MET A 290 -5.02 3.30 4.12
N VAL A 291 -4.32 2.30 4.64
CA VAL A 291 -4.85 0.95 4.82
C VAL A 291 -5.49 0.87 6.19
N LEU A 292 -6.80 0.75 6.23
CA LEU A 292 -7.56 0.44 7.43
C LEU A 292 -8.26 -0.91 7.26
N ARG A 293 -8.74 -1.47 8.37
CA ARG A 293 -9.45 -2.73 8.32
C ARG A 293 -10.73 -2.61 7.49
N GLY A 294 -10.83 -3.40 6.43
CA GLY A 294 -11.90 -3.39 5.44
C GLY A 294 -11.95 -2.16 4.54
N ARG A 295 -10.91 -1.30 4.51
CA ARG A 295 -10.87 -0.08 3.70
C ARG A 295 -9.46 0.22 3.18
N LEU A 296 -9.34 0.44 1.88
CA LEU A 296 -8.16 1.05 1.27
C LEU A 296 -8.55 2.42 0.74
N TRP A 297 -7.87 3.46 1.23
CA TRP A 297 -8.15 4.86 0.88
C TRP A 297 -6.87 5.55 0.36
N ALA A 298 -7.02 6.58 -0.45
CA ALA A 298 -5.91 7.46 -0.86
C ALA A 298 -6.12 8.89 -0.34
N PHE A 299 -5.14 9.46 0.35
CA PHE A 299 -5.17 10.83 0.89
C PHE A 299 -4.11 11.68 0.19
N GLY A 300 -4.47 12.80 -0.44
CA GLY A 300 -3.53 13.72 -1.09
C GLY A 300 -4.04 15.16 -1.18
N ASP A 301 -3.23 16.19 -1.45
CA ASP A 301 -1.80 16.20 -1.23
C ASP A 301 -1.49 16.26 0.27
N CYS A 302 -0.46 15.54 0.70
CA CYS A 302 -0.10 15.38 2.10
C CYS A 302 1.38 15.68 2.39
N ALA A 303 2.19 15.97 1.35
CA ALA A 303 3.62 16.20 1.50
C ALA A 303 4.22 17.33 0.66
N VAL A 304 3.64 17.73 -0.49
CA VAL A 304 4.36 18.56 -1.47
C VAL A 304 3.91 20.02 -1.50
N ASN A 305 2.62 20.31 -1.65
CA ASN A 305 2.10 21.64 -1.98
C ASN A 305 1.48 22.36 -0.77
N PRO A 306 2.12 23.40 -0.20
CA PRO A 306 1.60 24.07 1.00
C PRO A 306 0.20 24.68 0.83
N ASN A 307 0.00 25.42 -0.26
CA ASN A 307 -1.21 26.18 -0.55
C ASN A 307 -1.55 26.04 -2.05
N PRO A 308 -2.10 24.91 -2.49
CA PRO A 308 -2.43 24.69 -3.89
C PRO A 308 -3.57 25.62 -4.34
N THR A 309 -3.45 26.13 -5.56
CA THR A 309 -4.53 26.88 -6.24
C THR A 309 -5.69 25.96 -6.61
N ALA A 310 -6.87 26.51 -6.92
CA ALA A 310 -8.01 25.72 -7.39
C ALA A 310 -7.66 24.84 -8.61
N ALA A 311 -6.91 25.39 -9.58
CA ALA A 311 -6.49 24.65 -10.76
C ALA A 311 -5.58 23.45 -10.39
N GLN A 312 -4.62 23.68 -9.48
CA GLN A 312 -3.75 22.62 -8.98
C GLN A 312 -4.53 21.58 -8.16
N LEU A 313 -5.51 21.96 -7.34
CA LEU A 313 -6.37 21.01 -6.63
C LEU A 313 -7.18 20.13 -7.59
N GLY A 314 -7.68 20.69 -8.70
CA GLY A 314 -8.35 19.93 -9.76
C GLY A 314 -7.41 18.94 -10.46
N GLU A 315 -6.18 19.36 -10.77
CA GLU A 315 -5.12 18.49 -11.31
C GLU A 315 -4.75 17.36 -10.32
N ILE A 316 -4.53 17.71 -9.05
CA ILE A 316 -4.24 16.76 -7.97
C ILE A 316 -5.37 15.73 -7.82
N ALA A 317 -6.64 16.13 -7.96
CA ALA A 317 -7.77 15.21 -7.91
C ALA A 317 -7.73 14.16 -9.03
N VAL A 318 -7.43 14.57 -10.26
CA VAL A 318 -7.33 13.67 -11.43
C VAL A 318 -6.13 12.72 -11.28
N VAL A 319 -4.95 13.26 -10.96
CA VAL A 319 -3.72 12.46 -10.85
C VAL A 319 -3.81 11.50 -9.65
N SER A 320 -4.37 11.94 -8.51
CA SER A 320 -4.58 11.06 -7.35
C SER A 320 -5.51 9.89 -7.65
N ALA A 321 -6.54 10.09 -8.47
CA ALA A 321 -7.43 9.01 -8.89
C ALA A 321 -6.71 7.99 -9.80
N GLN A 322 -5.89 8.47 -10.74
CA GLN A 322 -5.07 7.62 -11.61
C GLN A 322 -4.06 6.80 -10.80
N THR A 323 -3.35 7.43 -9.85
CA THR A 323 -2.41 6.73 -8.97
C THR A 323 -3.15 5.74 -8.06
N ALA A 324 -4.29 6.12 -7.47
CA ALA A 324 -5.10 5.23 -6.62
C ALA A 324 -5.57 3.97 -7.38
N ALA A 325 -5.95 4.10 -8.65
CA ALA A 325 -6.35 2.98 -9.50
C ALA A 325 -5.23 1.94 -9.72
N GLN A 326 -3.96 2.37 -9.79
CA GLN A 326 -2.81 1.46 -9.87
C GLN A 326 -2.66 0.58 -8.62
N PHE A 327 -3.20 1.03 -7.48
CA PHE A 327 -3.20 0.32 -6.20
C PHE A 327 -4.55 -0.34 -5.87
N GLY A 328 -5.36 -0.62 -6.89
CA GLY A 328 -6.61 -1.40 -6.77
C GLY A 328 -7.81 -0.62 -6.21
N ILE A 329 -7.73 0.71 -6.09
CA ILE A 329 -8.84 1.55 -5.66
C ILE A 329 -9.70 1.93 -6.88
N ASP A 330 -10.98 1.56 -6.89
CA ASP A 330 -11.99 2.10 -7.82
C ASP A 330 -12.36 3.55 -7.41
N PRO A 331 -11.84 4.60 -8.08
CA PRO A 331 -11.74 5.93 -7.47
C PRO A 331 -13.07 6.69 -7.37
N ARG A 332 -13.46 7.03 -6.13
CA ARG A 332 -14.52 8.00 -5.78
C ARG A 332 -13.88 9.16 -5.03
N VAL A 333 -13.70 10.27 -5.73
CA VAL A 333 -12.85 11.39 -5.33
C VAL A 333 -13.66 12.48 -4.63
N ALA A 334 -13.42 12.67 -3.34
CA ALA A 334 -13.97 13.77 -2.55
C ALA A 334 -12.98 14.94 -2.50
N ILE A 335 -13.37 16.10 -3.03
CA ILE A 335 -12.63 17.36 -2.79
C ILE A 335 -13.10 17.92 -1.44
N LEU A 336 -12.19 17.91 -0.47
CA LEU A 336 -12.50 18.21 0.92
C LEU A 336 -12.52 19.71 1.22
N SER A 337 -13.43 20.10 2.10
CA SER A 337 -13.54 21.44 2.64
C SER A 337 -14.20 21.40 4.04
N TYR A 338 -14.25 22.53 4.74
CA TYR A 338 -15.07 22.66 5.94
C TYR A 338 -16.57 22.82 5.62
N SER A 339 -16.95 23.05 4.36
CA SER A 339 -18.34 23.08 3.87
C SER A 339 -18.70 21.81 3.10
N THR A 340 -19.98 21.43 3.13
CA THR A 340 -20.55 20.42 2.23
C THR A 340 -21.55 21.09 1.28
N GLY A 341 -21.33 20.98 -0.04
CA GLY A 341 -22.13 21.67 -1.04
C GLY A 341 -22.30 23.16 -0.71
N ASN A 342 -23.54 23.65 -0.72
CA ASN A 342 -23.88 25.05 -0.47
C ASN A 342 -24.04 25.41 1.02
N SER A 343 -23.56 24.58 1.96
CA SER A 343 -23.80 24.79 3.41
C SER A 343 -23.06 25.99 4.03
N GLY A 344 -22.04 26.49 3.35
CA GLY A 344 -21.20 27.62 3.74
C GLY A 344 -20.51 28.20 2.51
N GLY A 345 -19.72 29.26 2.69
CA GLY A 345 -19.01 29.94 1.60
C GLY A 345 -17.79 30.70 2.11
N GLY A 346 -17.06 31.33 1.19
CA GLY A 346 -15.81 32.04 1.46
C GLY A 346 -14.63 31.39 0.73
N PRO A 347 -13.43 32.02 0.76
CA PRO A 347 -12.36 31.75 -0.21
C PRO A 347 -11.94 30.28 -0.35
N ASP A 348 -11.92 29.50 0.74
CA ASP A 348 -11.56 28.08 0.72
C ASP A 348 -12.68 27.16 0.23
N VAL A 349 -13.95 27.57 0.38
CA VAL A 349 -15.09 26.86 -0.22
C VAL A 349 -15.16 27.16 -1.70
N ASP A 350 -14.99 28.43 -2.08
CA ASP A 350 -14.97 28.88 -3.47
C ASP A 350 -13.82 28.20 -4.23
N ARG A 351 -12.62 28.14 -3.63
CA ARG A 351 -11.44 27.40 -4.14
C ARG A 351 -11.73 25.91 -4.36
N ALA A 352 -12.52 25.27 -3.48
CA ALA A 352 -12.89 23.85 -3.63
C ALA A 352 -13.98 23.64 -4.71
N ILE A 353 -14.89 24.60 -4.90
CA ILE A 353 -15.87 24.60 -6.01
C ILE A 353 -15.15 24.74 -7.35
N ASP A 354 -14.23 25.70 -7.46
CA ASP A 354 -13.42 25.91 -8.66
C ASP A 354 -12.52 24.70 -8.97
N ALA A 355 -11.96 24.05 -7.94
CA ALA A 355 -11.19 22.81 -8.08
C ALA A 355 -12.03 21.65 -8.62
N LEU A 356 -13.31 21.53 -8.21
CA LEU A 356 -14.24 20.54 -8.75
C LEU A 356 -14.56 20.80 -10.22
N ALA A 357 -14.78 22.07 -10.58
CA ALA A 357 -15.01 22.47 -11.96
C ALA A 357 -13.79 22.12 -12.84
N GLU A 358 -12.57 22.38 -12.35
CA GLU A 358 -11.34 22.03 -13.06
C GLU A 358 -11.13 20.51 -13.16
N ALA A 359 -11.34 19.74 -12.09
CA ALA A 359 -11.23 18.28 -12.13
C ALA A 359 -12.15 17.67 -13.19
N ARG A 360 -13.41 18.13 -13.25
CA ARG A 360 -14.39 17.70 -14.27
C ARG A 360 -14.04 18.21 -15.68
N ARG A 361 -13.34 19.33 -15.81
CA ARG A 361 -12.83 19.85 -17.11
C ARG A 361 -11.65 19.02 -17.63
N LEU A 362 -10.76 18.60 -16.73
CA LEU A 362 -9.58 17.78 -17.04
C LEU A 362 -9.96 16.32 -17.31
N ASN A 363 -10.91 15.76 -16.58
CA ASN A 363 -11.45 14.42 -16.81
C ASN A 363 -12.98 14.37 -16.55
N PRO A 364 -13.82 14.49 -17.59
CA PRO A 364 -15.27 14.45 -17.45
C PRO A 364 -15.85 13.14 -16.91
N GLU A 365 -15.14 12.02 -17.11
CA GLU A 365 -15.57 10.68 -16.65
C GLU A 365 -15.13 10.41 -15.19
N LEU A 366 -14.40 11.32 -14.55
CA LEU A 366 -13.94 11.14 -13.19
C LEU A 366 -15.12 11.15 -12.21
N CYS A 367 -15.23 10.12 -11.37
CA CYS A 367 -16.18 10.09 -10.26
C CYS A 367 -15.71 11.03 -9.14
N VAL A 368 -15.91 12.33 -9.32
CA VAL A 368 -15.48 13.41 -8.40
C VAL A 368 -16.64 14.28 -7.95
N ASP A 369 -16.67 14.63 -6.67
CA ASP A 369 -17.63 15.58 -6.10
C ASP A 369 -17.05 16.40 -4.95
N GLY A 370 -17.68 17.54 -4.66
CA GLY A 370 -17.16 18.55 -3.75
C GLY A 370 -18.02 19.83 -3.72
N PRO A 371 -17.72 20.78 -2.82
CA PRO A 371 -16.92 20.59 -1.61
C PRO A 371 -17.61 19.61 -0.65
N LEU A 372 -16.85 18.75 0.02
CA LEU A 372 -17.35 17.79 1.01
C LEU A 372 -16.63 17.96 2.36
N GLN A 373 -17.39 17.98 3.45
CA GLN A 373 -16.82 17.68 4.77
C GLN A 373 -16.50 16.18 4.85
N PHE A 374 -15.50 15.82 5.67
CA PHE A 374 -15.08 14.42 5.81
C PHE A 374 -16.23 13.49 6.26
N ASP A 375 -17.13 13.95 7.12
CA ASP A 375 -18.31 13.18 7.55
C ASP A 375 -19.26 12.88 6.38
N ALA A 376 -19.49 13.86 5.50
CA ALA A 376 -20.27 13.71 4.28
C ALA A 376 -19.57 12.83 3.23
N ALA A 377 -18.24 12.79 3.23
CA ALA A 377 -17.47 11.95 2.30
C ALA A 377 -17.50 10.46 2.68
N VAL A 378 -17.53 10.11 3.98
CA VAL A 378 -17.37 8.71 4.45
C VAL A 378 -18.59 8.06 5.08
N ASP A 379 -19.61 8.82 5.52
CA ASP A 379 -20.81 8.26 6.15
C ASP A 379 -22.04 8.35 5.23
N PRO A 380 -22.61 7.22 4.76
CA PRO A 380 -23.82 7.22 3.92
C PRO A 380 -25.04 7.88 4.57
N GLY A 381 -25.15 7.90 5.90
CA GLY A 381 -26.25 8.53 6.64
C GLY A 381 -26.15 10.05 6.69
N VAL A 382 -24.93 10.60 6.76
CA VAL A 382 -24.64 12.03 6.60
C VAL A 382 -24.77 12.44 5.14
N ALA A 383 -24.23 11.65 4.21
CA ALA A 383 -24.32 11.89 2.76
C ALA A 383 -25.78 12.04 2.30
N ARG A 384 -26.67 11.10 2.66
CA ARG A 384 -28.11 11.19 2.36
C ARG A 384 -28.81 12.44 2.90
N LYS A 385 -28.23 13.15 3.87
CA LYS A 385 -28.77 14.40 4.44
C LYS A 385 -28.16 15.65 3.82
N LYS A 386 -26.85 15.64 3.52
CA LYS A 386 -26.11 16.81 3.03
C LYS A 386 -25.95 16.86 1.50
N MET A 387 -25.84 15.71 0.84
CA MET A 387 -25.57 15.52 -0.59
C MET A 387 -26.31 14.27 -1.13
N PRO A 388 -27.66 14.25 -1.12
CA PRO A 388 -28.44 13.05 -1.44
C PRO A 388 -28.26 12.53 -2.87
N ASP A 389 -27.97 13.41 -3.82
CA ASP A 389 -27.85 13.10 -5.25
C ASP A 389 -26.40 12.79 -5.69
N SER A 390 -25.46 12.72 -4.75
CA SER A 390 -24.04 12.49 -5.02
C SER A 390 -23.70 11.00 -5.12
N ASN A 391 -23.04 10.61 -6.21
CA ASN A 391 -22.47 9.26 -6.38
C ASN A 391 -21.14 9.05 -5.63
N VAL A 392 -20.60 10.10 -5.00
CA VAL A 392 -19.33 10.07 -4.24
C VAL A 392 -19.57 10.18 -2.73
N ALA A 393 -20.50 11.03 -2.30
CA ALA A 393 -20.73 11.27 -0.88
C ALA A 393 -21.13 9.98 -0.13
N GLY A 394 -20.54 9.77 1.04
CA GLY A 394 -20.69 8.58 1.88
C GLY A 394 -19.99 7.33 1.35
N GLN A 395 -19.34 7.40 0.19
CA GLN A 395 -18.70 6.29 -0.51
C GLN A 395 -17.28 6.64 -1.01
N ALA A 396 -16.76 7.82 -0.62
CA ALA A 396 -15.45 8.28 -1.08
C ALA A 396 -14.33 7.36 -0.59
N ASN A 397 -13.33 7.18 -1.44
CA ASN A 397 -12.11 6.43 -1.14
C ASN A 397 -10.83 7.13 -1.61
N VAL A 398 -10.95 8.23 -2.36
CA VAL A 398 -9.85 9.17 -2.65
C VAL A 398 -10.22 10.53 -2.08
N PHE A 399 -9.35 11.12 -1.26
CA PHE A 399 -9.62 12.31 -0.46
C PHE A 399 -8.61 13.40 -0.78
N ILE A 400 -9.10 14.50 -1.38
CA ILE A 400 -8.28 15.62 -1.81
C ILE A 400 -8.39 16.74 -0.78
N PHE A 401 -7.34 16.92 0.01
CA PHE A 401 -7.24 17.94 1.05
C PHE A 401 -7.01 19.34 0.44
N PRO A 402 -7.55 20.41 1.06
CA PRO A 402 -7.47 21.77 0.51
C PRO A 402 -6.05 22.37 0.58
N ASP A 403 -5.20 21.88 1.47
CA ASP A 403 -3.85 22.37 1.72
C ASP A 403 -3.02 21.34 2.49
N LEU A 404 -1.71 21.61 2.62
CA LEU A 404 -0.76 20.72 3.28
C LEU A 404 -0.97 20.63 4.80
N GLU A 405 -1.51 21.66 5.46
CA GLU A 405 -1.77 21.57 6.90
C GLU A 405 -2.89 20.56 7.16
N ALA A 406 -4.01 20.69 6.45
CA ALA A 406 -5.13 19.76 6.50
C ALA A 406 -4.71 18.33 6.10
N GLY A 407 -3.96 18.17 4.99
CA GLY A 407 -3.49 16.87 4.53
C GLY A 407 -2.53 16.20 5.51
N ASN A 408 -1.47 16.90 5.93
CA ASN A 408 -0.42 16.35 6.78
C ASN A 408 -0.92 16.01 8.19
N ILE A 409 -1.79 16.84 8.76
CA ILE A 409 -2.46 16.55 10.05
C ILE A 409 -3.48 15.42 9.87
N GLY A 410 -4.24 15.41 8.76
CA GLY A 410 -5.26 14.41 8.46
C GLY A 410 -4.73 12.98 8.41
N TYR A 411 -3.74 12.70 7.55
CA TYR A 411 -3.21 11.34 7.41
C TYR A 411 -2.49 10.86 8.68
N LYS A 412 -1.76 11.74 9.37
CA LYS A 412 -1.10 11.40 10.66
C LYS A 412 -2.10 11.14 11.76
N THR A 413 -3.22 11.87 11.80
CA THR A 413 -4.31 11.60 12.75
C THR A 413 -4.91 10.21 12.48
N ALA A 414 -5.27 9.92 11.23
CA ALA A 414 -5.78 8.59 10.84
C ALA A 414 -4.78 7.45 11.16
N GLN A 415 -3.49 7.64 10.90
CA GLN A 415 -2.42 6.71 11.27
C GLN A 415 -2.38 6.47 12.79
N ARG A 416 -2.33 7.54 13.59
CA ARG A 416 -2.03 7.47 15.03
C ARG A 416 -3.23 7.15 15.91
N THR A 417 -4.46 7.46 15.49
CA THR A 417 -5.68 7.21 16.28
C THR A 417 -6.60 6.17 15.64
N GLY A 418 -6.50 5.94 14.33
CA GLY A 418 -7.31 4.95 13.60
C GLY A 418 -6.62 3.61 13.39
N HIS A 419 -5.38 3.44 13.89
CA HIS A 419 -4.51 2.29 13.64
C HIS A 419 -4.33 1.98 12.14
N ALA A 420 -4.38 3.01 11.29
CA ALA A 420 -4.16 2.87 9.86
C ALA A 420 -2.66 2.69 9.57
N LEU A 421 -2.32 1.72 8.71
CA LEU A 421 -1.04 1.76 8.01
C LEU A 421 -1.12 2.90 6.98
N ALA A 422 -0.10 3.75 6.94
CA ALA A 422 -0.02 4.88 6.02
C ALA A 422 1.20 4.71 5.13
N VAL A 423 0.98 4.33 3.87
CA VAL A 423 2.06 3.98 2.93
C VAL A 423 2.28 5.14 1.96
N GLY A 424 3.51 5.68 1.94
CA GLY A 424 3.88 6.87 1.16
C GLY A 424 4.85 7.79 1.92
N PRO A 425 5.05 9.04 1.44
CA PRO A 425 4.32 9.69 0.36
C PRO A 425 4.67 9.12 -1.02
N ILE A 426 3.64 8.78 -1.79
CA ILE A 426 3.75 8.38 -3.19
C ILE A 426 3.72 9.65 -4.04
N LEU A 427 4.85 10.04 -4.63
CA LEU A 427 4.93 11.20 -5.51
C LEU A 427 4.32 10.88 -6.88
N GLN A 428 3.58 11.85 -7.41
CA GLN A 428 2.82 11.70 -8.66
C GLN A 428 2.96 12.95 -9.55
N GLY A 429 2.88 12.74 -10.88
CA GLY A 429 3.09 13.78 -11.89
C GLY A 429 4.52 13.89 -12.45
N LEU A 430 5.49 13.09 -11.98
CA LEU A 430 6.86 13.04 -12.54
C LEU A 430 6.99 12.10 -13.76
N ASN A 431 7.84 12.44 -14.73
CA ASN A 431 8.10 11.62 -15.95
C ASN A 431 8.68 10.23 -15.65
N LYS A 432 9.37 10.07 -14.52
CA LYS A 432 9.87 8.79 -13.98
C LYS A 432 9.67 8.77 -12.46
N PRO A 433 9.40 7.62 -11.83
CA PRO A 433 9.09 7.56 -10.41
C PRO A 433 10.32 7.85 -9.54
N VAL A 434 10.16 8.80 -8.62
CA VAL A 434 11.09 9.07 -7.52
C VAL A 434 10.22 9.30 -6.30
N ASN A 435 10.50 8.60 -5.19
CA ASN A 435 9.76 8.75 -3.94
C ASN A 435 10.68 9.21 -2.80
N ASP A 436 10.09 9.97 -1.87
CA ASP A 436 10.77 10.48 -0.67
C ASP A 436 10.31 9.70 0.57
N LEU A 437 11.27 9.29 1.38
CA LEU A 437 11.05 8.68 2.68
C LEU A 437 11.02 9.74 3.78
N SER A 438 10.25 9.49 4.83
CA SER A 438 10.47 10.21 6.08
C SER A 438 11.83 9.83 6.67
N ARG A 439 12.58 10.79 7.23
CA ARG A 439 13.76 10.47 8.05
C ARG A 439 13.46 9.52 9.22
N GLY A 440 12.21 9.50 9.68
CA GLY A 440 11.71 8.55 10.69
C GLY A 440 11.18 7.23 10.14
N ALA A 441 11.39 6.93 8.85
CA ALA A 441 10.95 5.68 8.23
C ALA A 441 11.58 4.47 8.90
N THR A 442 10.75 3.45 9.09
CA THR A 442 11.12 2.10 9.54
C THR A 442 11.51 1.23 8.34
N VAL A 443 12.10 0.04 8.57
CA VAL A 443 12.41 -0.91 7.49
C VAL A 443 11.16 -1.29 6.67
N PRO A 444 10.00 -1.62 7.27
CA PRO A 444 8.74 -1.80 6.52
C PRO A 444 8.33 -0.60 5.66
N ASP A 445 8.46 0.63 6.15
CA ASP A 445 8.14 1.83 5.36
C ASP A 445 9.01 1.91 4.09
N ILE A 446 10.30 1.55 4.20
CA ILE A 446 11.24 1.53 3.07
C ILE A 446 10.88 0.42 2.09
N VAL A 447 10.65 -0.82 2.57
CA VAL A 447 10.23 -1.97 1.76
C VAL A 447 8.97 -1.64 0.96
N ASN A 448 7.94 -1.11 1.62
CA ASN A 448 6.70 -0.71 0.97
C ASN A 448 6.88 0.43 -0.05
N THR A 449 7.74 1.43 0.26
CA THR A 449 8.02 2.53 -0.67
C THR A 449 8.77 2.07 -1.91
N VAL A 450 9.70 1.11 -1.78
CA VAL A 450 10.38 0.50 -2.93
C VAL A 450 9.40 -0.30 -3.78
N ALA A 451 8.54 -1.12 -3.17
CA ALA A 451 7.51 -1.86 -3.89
C ALA A 451 6.53 -0.95 -4.66
N ILE A 452 6.08 0.15 -4.04
CA ILE A 452 5.31 1.22 -4.70
C ILE A 452 6.07 1.78 -5.90
N THR A 453 7.36 2.09 -5.74
CA THR A 453 8.17 2.72 -6.79
C THR A 453 8.37 1.78 -7.98
N ALA A 454 8.51 0.47 -7.74
CA ALA A 454 8.52 -0.56 -8.79
C ALA A 454 7.19 -0.63 -9.55
N ILE A 455 6.04 -0.58 -8.85
CA ILE A 455 4.71 -0.56 -9.48
C ILE A 455 4.52 0.71 -10.33
N GLN A 456 4.91 1.88 -9.81
CA GLN A 456 4.88 3.13 -10.56
C GLN A 456 5.84 3.16 -11.75
N ALA A 457 6.85 2.30 -11.80
CA ALA A 457 7.76 2.14 -12.93
C ALA A 457 7.16 1.23 -14.01
N GLY A 458 6.75 0.00 -13.64
CA GLY A 458 6.22 -0.99 -14.59
C GLY A 458 4.89 -0.57 -15.26
N GLY A 459 4.04 0.17 -14.54
CA GLY A 459 2.75 0.67 -15.04
C GLY A 459 2.80 1.78 -16.11
N ARG A 460 3.94 1.99 -16.78
CA ARG A 460 4.16 3.05 -17.79
C ARG A 460 4.37 2.54 -19.23
N ASN A 461 4.12 1.25 -19.48
CA ASN A 461 4.23 0.60 -20.79
C ASN A 461 2.96 0.75 -21.65
#